data_AF-Q2JIQ5-F1
#
_entry.id   AF-Q2JIQ5-F1
#
_cell.length_a   1.000
_cell.length_b   1.000
_cell.length_c   1.000
_cell.angle_alpha   90.00
_cell.angle_beta   90.00
_cell.angle_gamma   90.00
#
_symmetry.space_group_name_H-M   'P 1'
#
loop_
_entity.id
_entity.type
_entity.pdbx_description
1 polymer ?
#
loop_
_entity_poly.entity_id
_entity_poly.type
_entity_poly.pdbx_seq_one_letter_code
_entity_poly.pdbx_strand_id
1 'polypeptide(L)'
;MPRGFGRGKDNRQAAKSQNPERGSEIPSSSQAALALVQRYRQAGDLKTALHLCRQLTRTQPRLFAAQALLGSLYLQMGDPRQALTPLQLALHLRGDWVPAWQDLGDAWMQLGNPEEAARAYEQGLAFAPGDGQLLFRLGSCWLTLGKLAQAIEVLQQAAAAQPPQVYALAALGNALMLDGQAGEAESWFRQALALAPQEGRILVNLGHCLHLQDRLEEAADCLQRAISLLPRDAQPHNNLGTILQEQNRLEAAIEAYRRSLQLAPHWPEIHYNLGTALLTLGRYEEGWREYEWRLQRQEAAYPRFLSPLWTGSPLSHQTLLIYAEQGLGDTIQFVRYLPLLAEAHPQAQICLRCQGSLVELFRGCFPLPQVQVISETDPLPSFDCHLPLLSLPQRLGTTLETIPARIPYLVYPVHAGGPQIPLSLSWREDWPELSQERMKVGLVWASGRRAHPELNRVQRLKSCPLDLLLQHLHGPSIQWVSLQVGEDLSAPLGQSPHPVGALLEQYQVVELGSRFRSFVDTAAAVAQLDLVISVDTAVAHLAGAMGKPVWVLLPFAADWRWLLHREDSPWYPGVMRLFRQNTPGDWVGVLRRVQAALEERLRGIPSQDRACSSP
;
A
#
# COMPACT_ATOMS: atom_id res chain seq x y z
N MET A 1 -47.73 25.38 50.79
CA MET A 1 -48.15 25.27 52.20
C MET A 1 -49.08 24.07 52.34
N PRO A 2 -49.03 23.26 53.43
CA PRO A 2 -47.84 23.05 54.26
C PRO A 2 -47.74 21.70 55.06
N ARG A 3 -46.51 21.46 55.59
CA ARG A 3 -46.08 20.79 56.86
C ARG A 3 -45.92 19.25 56.87
N GLY A 4 -44.91 18.64 57.50
CA GLY A 4 -43.79 19.02 58.42
C GLY A 4 -43.01 17.73 58.78
N PHE A 5 -42.02 17.59 59.67
CA PHE A 5 -41.10 18.41 60.48
C PHE A 5 -40.07 17.41 61.10
N GLY A 6 -38.82 17.82 61.38
CA GLY A 6 -37.92 17.14 62.33
C GLY A 6 -36.46 16.95 61.85
N ARG A 7 -35.61 17.99 61.86
CA ARG A 7 -34.57 18.32 62.88
C ARG A 7 -33.69 17.15 63.38
N GLY A 8 -32.46 17.09 62.88
CA GLY A 8 -31.28 16.49 63.52
C GLY A 8 -30.10 17.46 63.41
N LYS A 9 -29.39 17.70 64.52
CA LYS A 9 -28.53 18.85 64.80
C LYS A 9 -27.19 18.88 64.04
N ASP A 10 -26.75 20.12 63.83
CA ASP A 10 -25.48 20.60 63.31
C ASP A 10 -24.23 20.00 63.97
N ASN A 11 -23.30 19.56 63.13
CA ASN A 11 -21.87 19.81 63.33
C ASN A 11 -21.12 19.63 62.00
N ARG A 12 -21.22 20.65 61.12
CA ARG A 12 -20.29 20.82 60.00
C ARG A 12 -19.65 22.19 60.14
N GLN A 13 -18.40 22.19 60.59
CA GLN A 13 -17.52 23.34 60.39
C GLN A 13 -17.50 23.67 58.90
N ALA A 14 -17.91 24.90 58.61
CA ALA A 14 -17.87 25.49 57.29
C ALA A 14 -16.42 25.59 56.79
N ALA A 15 -16.00 24.67 55.92
CA ALA A 15 -14.90 24.92 55.00
C ALA A 15 -15.44 25.87 53.92
N LYS A 16 -15.37 27.17 54.21
CA LYS A 16 -15.69 28.24 53.28
C LYS A 16 -14.82 28.11 52.03
N SER A 17 -15.49 28.05 50.89
CA SER A 17 -14.98 28.43 49.58
C SER A 17 -14.16 29.72 49.67
N GLN A 18 -12.87 29.62 49.37
CA GLN A 18 -12.03 30.79 49.11
C GLN A 18 -11.84 30.96 47.60
N ASN A 19 -12.25 32.13 47.12
CA ASN A 19 -11.87 32.71 45.83
C ASN A 19 -10.35 32.58 45.59
N PRO A 20 -9.88 32.21 44.38
CA PRO A 20 -8.45 32.02 44.10
C PRO A 20 -7.69 33.32 43.75
N GLU A 21 -8.20 34.50 44.11
CA GLU A 21 -7.56 35.80 43.77
C GLU A 21 -6.84 36.48 44.95
N ARG A 22 -6.40 35.74 45.98
CA ARG A 22 -5.48 36.27 46.99
C ARG A 22 -4.12 35.60 46.91
N GLY A 23 -3.12 36.43 46.58
CA GLY A 23 -1.75 36.05 46.28
C GLY A 23 -1.11 35.18 47.35
N SER A 24 -0.71 33.97 46.94
CA SER A 24 0.48 33.35 47.50
C SER A 24 1.67 34.20 47.07
N GLU A 25 2.10 35.11 47.93
CA GLU A 25 3.33 35.88 47.73
C GLU A 25 4.47 34.91 47.42
N ILE A 26 5.23 35.20 46.36
CA ILE A 26 6.42 34.43 46.04
C ILE A 26 7.38 34.55 47.22
N PRO A 27 7.82 33.42 47.80
CA PRO A 27 8.83 33.44 48.84
C PRO A 27 10.04 34.26 48.40
N SER A 28 10.59 35.08 49.31
CA SER A 28 11.76 35.92 49.02
C SER A 28 12.99 35.12 48.58
N SER A 29 13.10 33.87 49.03
CA SER A 29 14.13 32.91 48.60
C SER A 29 13.78 32.27 47.25
N SER A 30 14.70 32.37 46.29
CA SER A 30 14.58 31.76 44.96
C SER A 30 14.36 30.24 45.01
N GLN A 31 14.99 29.53 45.96
CA GLN A 31 14.78 28.09 46.14
C GLN A 31 13.36 27.76 46.63
N ALA A 32 12.87 28.52 47.62
CA ALA A 32 11.52 28.33 48.14
C ALA A 32 10.45 28.68 47.09
N ALA A 33 10.70 29.71 46.27
CA ALA A 33 9.86 30.07 45.14
C ALA A 33 9.80 28.96 44.08
N LEU A 34 10.93 28.40 43.68
CA LEU A 34 11.00 27.29 42.72
C LEU A 34 10.29 26.03 43.26
N ALA A 35 10.49 25.70 44.53
CA ALA A 35 9.83 24.57 45.19
C ALA A 35 8.30 24.74 45.23
N LEU A 36 7.82 25.96 45.47
CA LEU A 36 6.39 26.27 45.45
C LEU A 36 5.78 26.07 44.05
N VAL A 37 6.45 26.56 43.00
CA VAL A 37 6.01 26.34 41.61
C VAL A 37 5.98 24.84 41.28
N GLN A 38 7.02 24.10 41.65
CA GLN A 38 7.10 22.65 41.43
C GLN A 38 5.98 21.89 42.15
N ARG A 39 5.63 22.31 43.37
CA ARG A 39 4.54 21.69 44.12
C ARG A 39 3.19 21.84 43.41
N TYR A 40 2.89 23.02 42.87
CA TYR A 40 1.67 23.23 42.09
C TYR A 40 1.70 22.45 40.76
N ARG A 41 2.86 22.38 40.09
CA ARG A 41 3.07 21.54 38.90
C ARG A 41 2.77 20.08 39.18
N GLN A 42 3.31 19.53 40.28
CA GLN A 42 3.08 18.14 40.70
C GLN A 42 1.63 17.87 41.12
N ALA A 43 0.94 18.87 41.68
CA ALA A 43 -0.48 18.78 42.00
C ALA A 43 -1.41 18.90 40.76
N GLY A 44 -0.86 19.12 39.57
CA GLY A 44 -1.61 19.29 38.33
C GLY A 44 -2.23 20.68 38.13
N ASP A 45 -2.01 21.61 39.07
CA ASP A 45 -2.46 23.00 38.92
C ASP A 45 -1.44 23.82 38.11
N LEU A 46 -1.40 23.51 36.81
CA LEU A 46 -0.48 24.13 35.86
C LEU A 46 -0.72 25.64 35.71
N LYS A 47 -1.96 26.11 35.91
CA LYS A 47 -2.31 27.53 35.81
C LYS A 47 -1.66 28.33 36.94
N THR A 48 -1.79 27.87 38.18
CA THR A 48 -1.16 28.52 39.34
C THR A 48 0.36 28.41 39.27
N ALA A 49 0.89 27.24 38.88
CA ALA A 49 2.32 27.06 38.67
C ALA A 49 2.87 28.04 37.62
N LEU A 50 2.20 28.19 36.48
CA LEU A 50 2.59 29.12 35.42
C LEU A 50 2.53 30.58 35.89
N HIS A 51 1.47 30.97 36.61
CA HIS A 51 1.33 32.32 37.14
C HIS A 51 2.48 32.70 38.07
N LEU A 52 2.77 31.83 39.05
CA LEU A 52 3.86 32.02 40.01
C LEU A 52 5.23 32.01 39.30
N CYS A 53 5.43 31.12 38.33
CA CYS A 53 6.68 31.06 37.58
C CYS A 53 6.92 32.33 36.74
N ARG A 54 5.87 32.89 36.11
CA ARG A 54 5.95 34.18 35.37
C ARG A 54 6.30 35.34 36.29
N GLN A 55 5.74 35.40 37.48
CA GLN A 55 6.10 36.43 38.46
C GLN A 55 7.55 36.26 38.93
N LEU A 56 8.01 35.02 39.14
CA LEU A 56 9.39 34.73 39.52
C LEU A 56 10.39 35.13 38.42
N THR A 57 10.10 34.85 37.14
CA THR A 57 10.99 35.25 36.04
C THR A 57 10.97 36.76 35.78
N ARG A 58 9.90 37.48 36.14
CA ARG A 58 9.88 38.96 36.10
C ARG A 58 10.75 39.57 37.19
N THR A 59 10.71 39.02 38.41
CA THR A 59 11.49 39.54 39.55
C THR A 59 12.95 39.10 39.48
N GLN A 60 13.23 37.93 38.91
CA GLN A 60 14.56 37.33 38.82
C GLN A 60 14.84 36.78 37.40
N PRO A 61 14.99 37.65 36.38
CA PRO A 61 15.10 37.21 34.98
C PRO A 61 16.35 36.36 34.67
N ARG A 62 17.41 36.49 35.47
CA ARG A 62 18.68 35.73 35.33
C ARG A 62 18.67 34.38 36.07
N LEU A 63 17.58 34.00 36.73
CA LEU A 63 17.47 32.70 37.39
C LEU A 63 17.15 31.62 36.35
N PHE A 64 18.20 30.95 35.83
CA PHE A 64 18.05 29.96 34.74
C PHE A 64 17.01 28.87 35.06
N ALA A 65 16.97 28.37 36.31
CA ALA A 65 16.04 27.33 36.72
C ALA A 65 14.56 27.78 36.64
N ALA A 66 14.27 29.06 36.89
CA ALA A 66 12.93 29.61 36.72
C ALA A 66 12.57 29.78 35.23
N GLN A 67 13.54 30.15 34.39
CA GLN A 67 13.34 30.24 32.94
C GLN A 67 13.10 28.86 32.31
N ALA A 68 13.90 27.85 32.69
CA ALA A 68 13.72 26.47 32.25
C ALA A 68 12.36 25.91 32.71
N LEU A 69 11.98 26.13 33.97
CA LEU A 69 10.70 25.72 34.51
C LEU A 69 9.52 26.40 33.80
N LEU A 70 9.63 27.69 33.51
CA LEU A 70 8.63 28.43 32.75
C LEU A 70 8.43 27.85 31.35
N GLY A 71 9.53 27.53 30.65
CA GLY A 71 9.48 26.87 29.35
C GLY A 71 8.79 25.50 29.38
N SER A 72 9.20 24.66 30.34
CA SER A 72 8.63 23.32 30.57
C SER A 72 7.12 23.38 30.87
N LEU A 73 6.67 24.37 31.64
CA LEU A 73 5.25 24.59 31.96
C LEU A 73 4.45 24.97 30.71
N TYR A 74 4.99 25.82 29.84
CA TYR A 74 4.33 26.14 28.56
C TYR A 74 4.15 24.90 27.69
N LEU A 75 5.14 24.01 27.61
CA LEU A 75 5.01 22.77 26.85
C LEU A 75 3.94 21.84 27.41
N GLN A 76 3.85 21.70 28.74
CA GLN A 76 2.80 20.92 29.38
C GLN A 76 1.40 21.47 29.14
N MET A 77 1.29 22.78 28.97
CA MET A 77 0.03 23.45 28.67
C MET A 77 -0.30 23.46 27.17
N GLY A 78 0.57 22.93 26.30
CA GLY A 78 0.36 22.91 24.86
C GLY A 78 0.65 24.23 24.16
N ASP A 79 1.47 25.10 24.77
CA ASP A 79 1.87 26.42 24.24
C ASP A 79 3.36 26.44 23.81
N PRO A 80 3.81 25.59 22.85
CA PRO A 80 5.24 25.42 22.55
C PRO A 80 5.91 26.71 22.05
N ARG A 81 5.15 27.61 21.39
CA ARG A 81 5.66 28.91 20.95
C ARG A 81 6.11 29.79 22.12
N GLN A 82 5.39 29.78 23.25
CA GLN A 82 5.76 30.56 24.43
C GLN A 82 6.91 29.92 25.22
N ALA A 83 7.18 28.62 25.00
CA ALA A 83 8.28 27.92 25.64
C ALA A 83 9.66 28.33 25.09
N LEU A 84 9.75 28.72 23.81
CA LEU A 84 11.02 28.99 23.13
C LEU A 84 11.89 30.03 23.85
N THR A 85 11.35 31.22 24.12
CA THR A 85 12.13 32.33 24.70
C THR A 85 12.66 32.02 26.11
N PRO A 86 11.83 31.52 27.06
CA PRO A 86 12.34 31.10 28.37
C PRO A 86 13.40 29.99 28.27
N LEU A 87 13.23 29.01 27.39
CA LEU A 87 14.19 27.91 27.24
C LEU A 87 15.53 28.40 26.67
N GLN A 88 15.50 29.22 25.62
CA GLN A 88 16.69 29.84 25.04
C GLN A 88 17.42 30.72 26.06
N LEU A 89 16.68 31.48 26.87
CA LEU A 89 17.26 32.30 27.93
C LEU A 89 17.88 31.44 29.04
N ALA A 90 17.22 30.35 29.44
CA ALA A 90 17.78 29.40 30.40
C ALA A 90 19.11 28.82 29.90
N LEU A 91 19.18 28.44 28.62
CA LEU A 91 20.38 27.88 27.97
C LEU A 91 21.48 28.93 27.77
N HIS A 92 21.11 30.20 27.51
CA HIS A 92 22.08 31.30 27.48
C HIS A 92 22.72 31.54 28.85
N LEU A 93 21.93 31.40 29.93
CA LEU A 93 22.41 31.55 31.31
C LEU A 93 23.21 30.31 31.78
N ARG A 94 22.84 29.12 31.31
CA ARG A 94 23.48 27.85 31.66
C ARG A 94 23.33 26.84 30.50
N GLY A 95 24.35 26.77 29.65
CA GLY A 95 24.33 25.94 28.44
C GLY A 95 24.44 24.43 28.68
N ASP A 96 24.98 24.00 29.82
CA ASP A 96 25.14 22.58 30.19
C ASP A 96 23.88 21.97 30.82
N TRP A 97 22.78 22.71 30.91
CA TRP A 97 21.51 22.21 31.47
C TRP A 97 20.72 21.40 30.44
N VAL A 98 21.09 20.13 30.28
CA VAL A 98 20.53 19.15 29.33
C VAL A 98 18.99 19.13 29.26
N PRO A 99 18.23 19.17 30.37
CA PRO A 99 16.77 19.16 30.30
C PRO A 99 16.16 20.33 29.53
N ALA A 100 16.80 21.52 29.51
CA ALA A 100 16.30 22.64 28.71
C ALA A 100 16.57 22.45 27.21
N TRP A 101 17.64 21.75 26.82
CA TRP A 101 17.85 21.35 25.42
C TRP A 101 16.79 20.36 24.96
N GLN A 102 16.44 19.38 25.82
CA GLN A 102 15.35 18.45 25.55
C GLN A 102 14.02 19.19 25.34
N ASP A 103 13.64 20.04 26.31
CA ASP A 103 12.39 20.80 26.24
C ASP A 103 12.38 21.74 25.01
N LEU A 104 13.53 22.33 24.64
CA LEU A 104 13.63 23.18 23.45
C LEU A 104 13.40 22.38 22.16
N GLY A 105 13.97 21.18 22.06
CA GLY A 105 13.71 20.29 20.93
C GLY A 105 12.25 19.83 20.86
N ASP A 106 11.64 19.54 22.00
CA ASP A 106 10.22 19.18 22.09
C ASP A 106 9.31 20.33 21.64
N ALA A 107 9.65 21.56 22.01
CA ALA A 107 8.95 22.76 21.56
C ALA A 107 8.98 22.87 20.02
N TRP A 108 10.15 22.66 19.41
CA TRP A 108 10.29 22.71 17.96
C TRP A 108 9.55 21.57 17.25
N MET A 109 9.54 20.36 17.81
CA MET A 109 8.74 19.25 17.29
C MET A 109 7.25 19.56 17.30
N GLN A 110 6.72 20.10 18.42
CA GLN A 110 5.31 20.50 18.49
C GLN A 110 4.96 21.66 17.54
N LEU A 111 5.94 22.49 17.17
CA LEU A 111 5.79 23.54 16.16
C LEU A 111 5.95 23.03 14.71
N GLY A 112 6.20 21.73 14.52
CA GLY A 112 6.39 21.13 13.20
C GLY A 112 7.73 21.45 12.56
N ASN A 113 8.76 21.76 13.35
CA ASN A 113 10.08 22.15 12.86
C ASN A 113 11.17 21.15 13.31
N PRO A 114 11.22 19.95 12.70
CA PRO A 114 12.11 18.85 13.13
C PRO A 114 13.60 19.15 12.95
N GLU A 115 13.96 20.11 12.09
CA GLU A 115 15.36 20.51 11.86
C GLU A 115 15.92 21.30 13.04
N GLU A 116 15.16 22.28 13.54
CA GLU A 116 15.53 23.03 14.75
C GLU A 116 15.46 22.14 15.99
N ALA A 117 14.53 21.19 16.01
CA ALA A 117 14.48 20.18 17.08
C ALA A 117 15.75 19.32 17.11
N ALA A 118 16.17 18.80 15.97
CA ALA A 118 17.39 18.01 15.86
C ALA A 118 18.62 18.78 16.34
N ARG A 119 18.77 20.05 15.93
CA ARG A 119 19.86 20.92 16.41
C ARG A 119 19.84 21.07 17.93
N ALA A 120 18.67 21.29 18.53
CA ALA A 120 18.56 21.41 19.98
C ALA A 120 18.98 20.11 20.70
N TYR A 121 18.59 18.95 20.18
CA TYR A 121 19.00 17.66 20.74
C TYR A 121 20.49 17.38 20.57
N GLU A 122 21.08 17.70 19.42
CA GLU A 122 22.53 17.60 19.18
C GLU A 122 23.32 18.47 20.17
N GLN A 123 22.87 19.69 20.44
CA GLN A 123 23.49 20.55 21.46
C GLN A 123 23.37 19.96 22.86
N GLY A 124 22.23 19.36 23.22
CA GLY A 124 22.08 18.64 24.48
C GLY A 124 23.03 17.45 24.60
N LEU A 125 23.18 16.68 23.52
CA LEU A 125 24.08 15.52 23.44
C LEU A 125 25.55 15.91 23.54
N ALA A 126 25.95 17.12 23.15
CA ALA A 126 27.31 17.61 23.37
C ALA A 126 27.69 17.67 24.86
N PHE A 127 26.71 17.83 25.76
CA PHE A 127 26.91 17.81 27.22
C PHE A 127 26.62 16.45 27.86
N ALA A 128 25.79 15.61 27.22
CA ALA A 128 25.48 14.26 27.68
C ALA A 128 25.43 13.25 26.51
N PRO A 129 26.59 12.80 25.98
CA PRO A 129 26.62 11.98 24.75
C PRO A 129 25.92 10.63 24.85
N GLY A 130 25.79 10.08 26.06
CA GLY A 130 25.14 8.79 26.32
C GLY A 130 23.68 8.90 26.77
N ASP A 131 23.06 10.09 26.69
CA ASP A 131 21.66 10.26 27.07
C ASP A 131 20.74 9.58 26.04
N GLY A 132 20.29 8.37 26.36
CA GLY A 132 19.43 7.58 25.48
C GLY A 132 18.13 8.28 25.09
N GLN A 133 17.61 9.18 25.93
CA GLN A 133 16.34 9.86 25.67
C GLN A 133 16.53 10.94 24.62
N LEU A 134 17.65 11.68 24.70
CA LEU A 134 18.03 12.64 23.66
C LEU A 134 18.38 11.94 22.34
N LEU A 135 19.12 10.82 22.39
CA LEU A 135 19.43 10.02 21.20
C LEU A 135 18.14 9.53 20.52
N PHE A 136 17.19 8.96 21.27
CA PHE A 136 15.90 8.53 20.73
C PHE A 136 15.12 9.68 20.07
N ARG A 137 15.08 10.85 20.72
CA ARG A 137 14.40 12.04 20.20
C ARG A 137 15.05 12.56 18.91
N LEU A 138 16.38 12.61 18.86
CA LEU A 138 17.13 12.98 17.67
C LEU A 138 16.88 11.99 16.53
N GLY A 139 16.93 10.68 16.80
CA GLY A 139 16.61 9.64 15.84
C GLY A 139 15.19 9.78 15.27
N SER A 140 14.22 10.12 16.12
CA SER A 140 12.83 10.38 15.70
C SER A 140 12.70 11.62 14.79
N CYS A 141 13.50 12.67 15.01
CA CYS A 141 13.58 13.82 14.10
C CYS A 141 14.11 13.40 12.73
N TRP A 142 15.18 12.59 12.70
CA TRP A 142 15.74 12.09 11.44
C TRP A 142 14.79 11.20 10.65
N LEU A 143 14.00 10.35 11.32
CA LEU A 143 12.92 9.62 10.66
C LEU A 143 11.87 10.56 10.04
N THR A 144 11.44 11.58 10.79
CA THR A 144 10.47 12.58 10.30
C THR A 144 11.00 13.34 9.08
N LEU A 145 12.31 13.57 9.03
CA LEU A 145 13.00 14.23 7.92
C LEU A 145 13.38 13.31 6.76
N GLY A 146 13.05 12.00 6.84
CA GLY A 146 13.44 11.02 5.82
C GLY A 146 14.95 10.74 5.77
N LYS A 147 15.72 11.18 6.77
CA LYS A 147 17.16 10.96 6.91
C LYS A 147 17.44 9.60 7.53
N LEU A 148 17.11 8.55 6.78
CA LEU A 148 17.01 7.18 7.28
C LEU A 148 18.34 6.65 7.85
N ALA A 149 19.44 6.83 7.12
CA ALA A 149 20.76 6.38 7.57
C ALA A 149 21.19 7.03 8.90
N GLN A 150 21.01 8.36 9.03
CA GLN A 150 21.30 9.07 10.28
C GLN A 150 20.37 8.63 11.41
N ALA A 151 19.10 8.35 11.11
CA ALA A 151 18.16 7.86 12.12
C ALA A 151 18.60 6.50 12.68
N ILE A 152 18.98 5.55 11.82
CA ILE A 152 19.41 4.20 12.22
C ILE A 152 20.64 4.29 13.12
N GLU A 153 21.67 5.04 12.72
CA GLU A 153 22.90 5.18 13.49
C GLU A 153 22.64 5.72 14.91
N VAL A 154 21.86 6.80 15.02
CA VAL A 154 21.55 7.42 16.32
C VAL A 154 20.62 6.53 17.16
N LEU A 155 19.66 5.84 16.55
CA LEU A 155 18.75 4.93 17.25
C LEU A 155 19.45 3.66 17.75
N GLN A 156 20.48 3.17 17.07
CA GLN A 156 21.36 2.10 17.57
C GLN A 156 22.06 2.53 18.87
N GLN A 157 22.56 3.76 18.93
CA GLN A 157 23.14 4.32 20.14
C GLN A 157 22.09 4.44 21.26
N ALA A 158 20.88 4.93 20.92
CA ALA A 158 19.78 5.05 21.87
C ALA A 158 19.35 3.68 22.44
N ALA A 159 19.32 2.64 21.61
CA ALA A 159 19.01 1.27 21.99
C ALA A 159 20.07 0.65 22.93
N ALA A 160 21.34 1.04 22.78
CA ALA A 160 22.44 0.58 23.62
C ALA A 160 22.59 1.36 24.95
N ALA A 161 21.90 2.49 25.10
CA ALA A 161 21.96 3.32 26.31
C ALA A 161 21.36 2.60 27.53
N GLN A 162 21.90 2.89 28.72
CA GLN A 162 21.40 2.32 29.99
C GLN A 162 20.71 3.39 30.86
N PRO A 163 19.50 3.12 31.38
CA PRO A 163 18.69 1.92 31.14
C PRO A 163 18.09 1.88 29.71
N PRO A 164 17.84 0.68 29.15
CA PRO A 164 17.29 0.55 27.81
C PRO A 164 15.89 1.15 27.72
N GLN A 165 15.62 1.84 26.62
CA GLN A 165 14.35 2.54 26.41
C GLN A 165 13.48 1.79 25.41
N VAL A 166 12.30 1.35 25.86
CA VAL A 166 11.32 0.60 25.06
C VAL A 166 11.04 1.28 23.72
N TYR A 167 10.80 2.60 23.73
CA TYR A 167 10.48 3.36 22.52
C TYR A 167 11.70 3.61 21.62
N ALA A 168 12.92 3.61 22.15
CA ALA A 168 14.14 3.67 21.33
C ALA A 168 14.33 2.37 20.53
N LEU A 169 14.14 1.22 21.19
CA LEU A 169 14.19 -0.10 20.55
C LEU A 169 13.11 -0.23 19.46
N ALA A 170 11.88 0.20 19.76
CA ALA A 170 10.79 0.18 18.79
C ALA A 170 11.04 1.14 17.61
N ALA A 171 11.60 2.33 17.85
CA ALA A 171 11.94 3.27 16.79
C ALA A 171 13.07 2.76 15.90
N LEU A 172 14.08 2.08 16.46
CA LEU A 172 15.11 1.41 15.68
C LEU A 172 14.51 0.32 14.78
N GLY A 173 13.63 -0.52 15.32
CA GLY A 173 12.89 -1.51 14.53
C GLY A 173 12.11 -0.87 13.37
N ASN A 174 11.42 0.25 13.61
CA ASN A 174 10.71 0.98 12.56
C ASN A 174 11.66 1.55 11.49
N ALA A 175 12.80 2.09 11.90
CA ALA A 175 13.81 2.62 10.97
C ALA A 175 14.36 1.50 10.07
N LEU A 176 14.69 0.35 10.64
CA LEU A 176 15.17 -0.82 9.89
C LEU A 176 14.09 -1.38 8.95
N MET A 177 12.81 -1.34 9.33
CA MET A 177 11.69 -1.70 8.45
C MET A 177 11.63 -0.78 7.22
N LEU A 178 11.78 0.54 7.40
CA LEU A 178 11.82 1.50 6.30
C LEU A 178 13.03 1.30 5.39
N ASP A 179 14.15 0.78 5.92
CA ASP A 179 15.36 0.45 5.17
C ASP A 179 15.29 -0.93 4.48
N GLY A 180 14.18 -1.66 4.64
CA GLY A 180 13.98 -3.00 4.07
C GLY A 180 14.65 -4.13 4.86
N GLN A 181 15.19 -3.85 6.05
CA GLN A 181 15.87 -4.80 6.92
C GLN A 181 14.91 -5.44 7.94
N ALA A 182 13.82 -6.04 7.44
CA ALA A 182 12.77 -6.60 8.29
C ALA A 182 13.28 -7.69 9.26
N GLY A 183 14.27 -8.48 8.86
CA GLY A 183 14.85 -9.52 9.72
C GLY A 183 15.58 -8.97 10.95
N GLU A 184 16.32 -7.85 10.79
CA GLU A 184 16.98 -7.21 11.94
C GLU A 184 15.94 -6.50 12.82
N ALA A 185 14.96 -5.82 12.21
CA ALA A 185 13.90 -5.10 12.90
C ALA A 185 13.12 -5.97 13.90
N GLU A 186 12.83 -7.23 13.55
CA GLU A 186 12.12 -8.16 14.42
C GLU A 186 12.79 -8.31 15.79
N SER A 187 14.12 -8.45 15.81
CA SER A 187 14.87 -8.66 17.04
C SER A 187 14.69 -7.49 18.01
N TRP A 188 14.64 -6.25 17.49
CA TRP A 188 14.46 -5.04 18.25
C TRP A 188 13.03 -4.89 18.79
N PHE A 189 12.01 -5.23 18.00
CA PHE A 189 10.63 -5.25 18.49
C PHE A 189 10.42 -6.29 19.59
N ARG A 190 11.01 -7.48 19.46
CA ARG A 190 10.92 -8.52 20.50
C ARG A 190 11.63 -8.09 21.79
N GLN A 191 12.79 -7.43 21.71
CA GLN A 191 13.45 -6.84 22.88
C GLN A 191 12.59 -5.76 23.56
N ALA A 192 11.98 -4.88 22.77
CA ALA A 192 11.08 -3.85 23.30
C ALA A 192 9.87 -4.47 24.04
N LEU A 193 9.28 -5.53 23.48
CA LEU A 193 8.17 -6.26 24.10
C LEU A 193 8.59 -7.08 25.33
N ALA A 194 9.84 -7.53 25.42
CA ALA A 194 10.35 -8.18 26.63
C ALA A 194 10.40 -7.19 27.82
N LEU A 195 10.69 -5.92 27.55
CA LEU A 195 10.68 -4.85 28.56
C LEU A 195 9.27 -4.34 28.85
N ALA A 196 8.38 -4.30 27.85
CA ALA A 196 7.01 -3.82 28.01
C ALA A 196 5.98 -4.72 27.28
N PRO A 197 5.58 -5.87 27.88
CA PRO A 197 4.71 -6.85 27.22
C PRO A 197 3.29 -6.39 26.90
N GLN A 198 2.85 -5.27 27.49
CA GLN A 198 1.50 -4.70 27.31
C GLN A 198 1.46 -3.55 26.29
N GLU A 199 2.58 -3.26 25.61
CA GLU A 199 2.64 -2.21 24.58
C GLU A 199 2.05 -2.69 23.26
N GLY A 200 0.73 -2.56 23.12
CA GLY A 200 -0.03 -3.02 21.95
C GLY A 200 0.48 -2.45 20.62
N ARG A 201 0.99 -1.21 20.59
CA ARG A 201 1.54 -0.59 19.36
C ARG A 201 2.78 -1.31 18.84
N ILE A 202 3.62 -1.83 19.73
CA ILE A 202 4.81 -2.58 19.34
C ILE A 202 4.41 -3.94 18.77
N LEU A 203 3.33 -4.56 19.28
CA LEU A 203 2.76 -5.78 18.67
C LEU A 203 2.22 -5.54 17.27
N VAL A 204 1.63 -4.38 16.98
CA VAL A 204 1.21 -4.01 15.61
C VAL A 204 2.42 -3.94 14.68
N ASN A 205 3.49 -3.27 15.11
CA ASN A 205 4.71 -3.13 14.32
C ASN A 205 5.43 -4.48 14.11
N LEU A 206 5.49 -5.32 15.15
CA LEU A 206 5.99 -6.68 15.02
C LEU A 206 5.13 -7.53 14.07
N GLY A 207 3.80 -7.40 14.14
CA GLY A 207 2.89 -8.08 13.22
C GLY A 207 3.15 -7.68 11.76
N HIS A 208 3.33 -6.40 11.47
CA HIS A 208 3.71 -5.92 10.13
C HIS A 208 5.11 -6.40 9.71
N CYS A 209 6.08 -6.42 10.63
CA CYS A 209 7.40 -6.97 10.39
C CYS A 209 7.36 -8.45 9.99
N LEU A 210 6.60 -9.26 10.72
CA LEU A 210 6.41 -10.69 10.43
C LEU A 210 5.67 -10.91 9.11
N HIS A 211 4.72 -10.04 8.78
CA HIS A 211 4.02 -10.06 7.50
C HIS A 211 4.97 -9.84 6.31
N LEU A 212 5.86 -8.86 6.39
CA LEU A 212 6.88 -8.64 5.34
C LEU A 212 7.83 -9.84 5.16
N GLN A 213 8.00 -10.64 6.21
CA GLN A 213 8.78 -11.88 6.19
C GLN A 213 7.97 -13.13 5.80
N ASP A 214 6.74 -12.99 5.31
CA ASP A 214 5.84 -14.10 4.92
C ASP A 214 5.43 -15.04 6.10
N ARG A 215 5.59 -14.60 7.36
CA ARG A 215 5.23 -15.36 8.59
C ARG A 215 3.82 -15.01 9.06
N LEU A 216 2.82 -15.39 8.27
CA LEU A 216 1.43 -14.94 8.41
C LEU A 216 0.76 -15.36 9.74
N GLU A 217 1.00 -16.58 10.21
CA GLU A 217 0.40 -17.09 11.45
C GLU A 217 0.89 -16.30 12.68
N GLU A 218 2.21 -16.07 12.78
CA GLU A 218 2.77 -15.29 13.89
C GLU A 218 2.36 -13.81 13.80
N ALA A 219 2.23 -13.27 12.58
CA ALA A 219 1.70 -11.92 12.38
C ALA A 219 0.25 -11.81 12.90
N ALA A 220 -0.60 -12.79 12.58
CA ALA A 220 -1.98 -12.83 13.05
C ALA A 220 -2.06 -12.91 14.59
N ASP A 221 -1.22 -13.73 15.22
CA ASP A 221 -1.15 -13.85 16.69
C ASP A 221 -0.76 -12.54 17.36
N CYS A 222 0.23 -11.83 16.80
CA CYS A 222 0.62 -10.50 17.29
C CYS A 222 -0.53 -9.50 17.20
N LEU A 223 -1.25 -9.50 16.08
CA LEU A 223 -2.36 -8.57 15.84
C LEU A 223 -3.58 -8.87 16.72
N GLN A 224 -3.89 -10.14 16.99
CA GLN A 224 -4.96 -10.53 17.91
C GLN A 224 -4.66 -10.09 19.36
N ARG A 225 -3.40 -10.21 19.79
CA ARG A 225 -2.95 -9.67 21.08
C ARG A 225 -3.02 -8.14 21.10
N ALA A 226 -2.61 -7.48 20.02
CA ALA A 226 -2.72 -6.03 19.89
C ALA A 226 -4.17 -5.53 19.98
N ILE A 227 -5.13 -6.20 19.33
CA ILE A 227 -6.57 -5.91 19.42
C ILE A 227 -7.06 -5.95 20.88
N SER A 228 -6.60 -6.94 21.65
CA SER A 228 -6.99 -7.09 23.06
C SER A 228 -6.46 -5.94 23.94
N LEU A 229 -5.29 -5.39 23.61
CA LEU A 229 -4.67 -4.27 24.32
C LEU A 229 -5.15 -2.89 23.81
N LEU A 230 -5.59 -2.81 22.56
CA LEU A 230 -6.01 -1.59 21.87
C LEU A 230 -7.45 -1.73 21.31
N PRO A 231 -8.48 -1.94 22.16
CA PRO A 231 -9.85 -2.28 21.69
C PRO A 231 -10.57 -1.15 20.94
N ARG A 232 -9.99 0.05 20.90
CA ARG A 232 -10.52 1.23 20.20
C ARG A 232 -9.65 1.66 19.01
N ASP A 233 -8.59 0.92 18.71
CA ASP A 233 -7.72 1.20 17.58
C ASP A 233 -8.18 0.40 16.35
N ALA A 234 -8.37 1.09 15.23
CA ALA A 234 -8.79 0.47 13.98
C ALA A 234 -7.64 -0.30 13.30
N GLN A 235 -6.39 0.16 13.47
CA GLN A 235 -5.24 -0.34 12.71
C GLN A 235 -4.97 -1.85 12.89
N PRO A 236 -4.98 -2.43 14.12
CA PRO A 236 -4.76 -3.87 14.30
C PRO A 236 -5.79 -4.74 13.57
N HIS A 237 -7.06 -4.29 13.51
CA HIS A 237 -8.13 -5.00 12.79
C HIS A 237 -7.93 -4.98 11.28
N ASN A 238 -7.53 -3.84 10.71
CA ASN A 238 -7.21 -3.74 9.29
C ASN A 238 -6.05 -4.67 8.94
N ASN A 239 -4.95 -4.60 9.69
CA ASN A 239 -3.77 -5.43 9.44
C ASN A 239 -4.13 -6.92 9.56
N LEU A 240 -4.95 -7.31 10.55
CA LEU A 240 -5.40 -8.70 10.69
C LEU A 240 -6.23 -9.14 9.49
N GLY A 241 -7.09 -8.28 8.97
CA GLY A 241 -7.85 -8.53 7.74
C GLY A 241 -6.93 -8.80 6.55
N THR A 242 -5.86 -8.03 6.39
CA THR A 242 -4.86 -8.23 5.32
C THR A 242 -4.18 -9.60 5.45
N ILE A 243 -3.76 -9.99 6.64
CA ILE A 243 -3.16 -11.32 6.89
C ILE A 243 -4.16 -12.44 6.57
N LEU A 244 -5.40 -12.32 7.04
CA LEU A 244 -6.44 -13.31 6.79
C LEU A 244 -6.75 -13.44 5.28
N GLN A 245 -6.71 -12.33 4.55
CA GLN A 245 -6.89 -12.32 3.10
C GLN A 245 -5.74 -13.04 2.38
N GLU A 246 -4.48 -12.82 2.78
CA GLU A 246 -3.34 -13.58 2.24
C GLU A 246 -3.37 -15.08 2.61
N GLN A 247 -4.07 -15.43 3.70
CA GLN A 247 -4.37 -16.81 4.06
C GLN A 247 -5.61 -17.38 3.33
N ASN A 248 -6.21 -16.66 2.37
CA ASN A 248 -7.48 -16.98 1.70
C ASN A 248 -8.68 -17.19 2.66
N ARG A 249 -8.63 -16.65 3.88
CA ARG A 249 -9.72 -16.66 4.87
C ARG A 249 -10.60 -15.41 4.72
N LEU A 250 -11.19 -15.25 3.55
CA LEU A 250 -11.81 -13.98 3.11
C LEU A 250 -13.01 -13.54 3.96
N GLU A 251 -13.87 -14.44 4.41
CA GLU A 251 -15.00 -14.09 5.29
C GLU A 251 -14.52 -13.50 6.62
N ALA A 252 -13.46 -14.08 7.19
CA ALA A 252 -12.85 -13.57 8.41
C ALA A 252 -12.15 -12.23 8.17
N ALA A 253 -11.50 -12.06 7.01
CA ALA A 253 -10.91 -10.79 6.60
C ALA A 253 -11.96 -9.68 6.49
N ILE A 254 -13.10 -9.96 5.84
CA ILE A 254 -14.23 -9.02 5.72
C ILE A 254 -14.76 -8.59 7.09
N GLU A 255 -14.91 -9.53 8.03
CA GLU A 255 -15.35 -9.19 9.38
C GLU A 255 -14.34 -8.29 10.10
N ALA A 256 -13.04 -8.60 9.98
CA ALA A 256 -11.97 -7.77 10.54
C ALA A 256 -11.97 -6.35 9.95
N TYR A 257 -12.10 -6.20 8.63
CA TYR A 257 -12.21 -4.89 7.99
C TYR A 257 -13.46 -4.13 8.40
N ARG A 258 -14.63 -4.79 8.47
CA ARG A 258 -15.86 -4.17 8.95
C ARG A 258 -15.74 -3.69 10.38
N ARG A 259 -15.09 -4.47 11.25
CA ARG A 259 -14.78 -4.03 12.62
C ARG A 259 -13.85 -2.83 12.65
N SER A 260 -12.84 -2.81 11.79
CA SER A 260 -11.93 -1.66 11.65
C SER A 260 -12.69 -0.40 11.16
N LEU A 261 -13.60 -0.52 10.19
CA LEU A 261 -14.43 0.58 9.71
C LEU A 261 -15.43 1.10 10.76
N GLN A 262 -15.92 0.25 11.66
CA GLN A 262 -16.74 0.72 12.79
C GLN A 262 -15.97 1.70 13.69
N LEU A 263 -14.65 1.53 13.79
CA LEU A 263 -13.77 2.40 14.59
C LEU A 263 -13.25 3.61 13.78
N ALA A 264 -13.02 3.45 12.48
CA ALA A 264 -12.54 4.49 11.58
C ALA A 264 -13.31 4.51 10.24
N PRO A 265 -14.54 5.07 10.19
CA PRO A 265 -15.43 4.95 9.03
C PRO A 265 -15.01 5.68 7.75
N HIS A 266 -13.94 6.49 7.81
CA HIS A 266 -13.48 7.31 6.69
C HIS A 266 -12.04 6.98 6.30
N TRP A 267 -11.51 5.82 6.70
CA TRP A 267 -10.15 5.43 6.38
C TRP A 267 -10.11 4.70 5.03
N PRO A 268 -9.59 5.31 3.94
CA PRO A 268 -9.72 4.76 2.59
C PRO A 268 -9.03 3.42 2.39
N GLU A 269 -7.94 3.16 3.12
CA GLU A 269 -7.20 1.90 3.06
C GLU A 269 -8.07 0.70 3.42
N ILE A 270 -8.88 0.84 4.47
CA ILE A 270 -9.73 -0.25 4.96
C ILE A 270 -10.85 -0.54 3.95
N HIS A 271 -11.47 0.51 3.39
CA HIS A 271 -12.48 0.37 2.34
C HIS A 271 -11.91 -0.32 1.09
N TYR A 272 -10.71 0.08 0.65
CA TYR A 272 -10.04 -0.57 -0.47
C TYR A 272 -9.80 -2.07 -0.20
N ASN A 273 -9.25 -2.39 0.97
CA ASN A 273 -8.98 -3.78 1.36
C ASN A 273 -10.28 -4.60 1.44
N LEU A 274 -11.33 -4.07 2.06
CA LEU A 274 -12.66 -4.66 2.08
C LEU A 274 -13.21 -4.89 0.67
N GLY A 275 -13.09 -3.89 -0.21
CA GLY A 275 -13.50 -3.98 -1.61
C GLY A 275 -12.80 -5.13 -2.34
N THR A 276 -11.48 -5.26 -2.19
CA THR A 276 -10.73 -6.37 -2.81
C THR A 276 -11.17 -7.74 -2.29
N ALA A 277 -11.41 -7.89 -0.98
CA ALA A 277 -11.89 -9.14 -0.41
C ALA A 277 -13.30 -9.50 -0.93
N LEU A 278 -14.21 -8.53 -0.98
CA LEU A 278 -15.57 -8.70 -1.51
C LEU A 278 -15.56 -9.08 -2.99
N LEU A 279 -14.73 -8.40 -3.80
CA LEU A 279 -14.56 -8.72 -5.22
C LEU A 279 -13.99 -10.13 -5.41
N THR A 280 -13.05 -10.55 -4.57
CA THR A 280 -12.47 -11.92 -4.64
C THR A 280 -13.52 -12.99 -4.38
N LEU A 281 -14.51 -12.73 -3.51
CA LEU A 281 -15.66 -13.60 -3.28
C LEU A 281 -16.78 -13.46 -4.32
N GLY A 282 -16.61 -12.65 -5.36
CA GLY A 282 -17.65 -12.41 -6.37
C GLY A 282 -18.80 -11.50 -5.89
N ARG A 283 -18.69 -10.85 -4.72
CA ARG A 283 -19.71 -9.95 -4.16
C ARG A 283 -19.58 -8.55 -4.77
N TYR A 284 -19.80 -8.47 -6.08
CA TYR A 284 -19.41 -7.32 -6.91
C TYR A 284 -20.15 -6.02 -6.57
N GLU A 285 -21.45 -6.04 -6.28
CA GLU A 285 -22.19 -4.79 -5.96
C GLU A 285 -21.57 -4.05 -4.77
N GLU A 286 -21.37 -4.75 -3.64
CA GLU A 286 -20.71 -4.18 -2.46
C GLU A 286 -19.23 -3.92 -2.75
N GLY A 287 -18.55 -4.90 -3.35
CA GLY A 287 -17.11 -4.83 -3.63
C GLY A 287 -16.72 -3.62 -4.47
N TRP A 288 -17.46 -3.32 -5.53
CA TRP A 288 -17.21 -2.14 -6.36
C TRP A 288 -17.41 -0.83 -5.62
N ARG A 289 -18.44 -0.75 -4.77
CA ARG A 289 -18.70 0.45 -3.96
C ARG A 289 -17.54 0.73 -3.00
N GLU A 290 -17.05 -0.31 -2.31
CA GLU A 290 -15.92 -0.18 -1.39
C GLU A 290 -14.60 0.09 -2.16
N TYR A 291 -14.43 -0.51 -3.33
CA TYR A 291 -13.25 -0.33 -4.19
C TYR A 291 -13.08 1.09 -4.75
N GLU A 292 -14.15 1.90 -4.83
CA GLU A 292 -14.06 3.31 -5.25
C GLU A 292 -13.27 4.17 -4.25
N TRP A 293 -13.15 3.76 -2.98
CA TRP A 293 -12.32 4.45 -1.99
C TRP A 293 -10.83 4.41 -2.33
N ARG A 294 -10.40 3.56 -3.28
CA ARG A 294 -9.03 3.60 -3.82
C ARG A 294 -8.64 5.00 -4.27
N LEU A 295 -9.59 5.79 -4.78
CA LEU A 295 -9.39 7.16 -5.28
C LEU A 295 -9.01 8.16 -4.18
N GLN A 296 -9.20 7.80 -2.91
CA GLN A 296 -8.91 8.62 -1.74
C GLN A 296 -7.66 8.15 -0.96
N ARG A 297 -7.01 7.06 -1.37
CA ARG A 297 -5.79 6.54 -0.71
C ARG A 297 -4.64 7.54 -0.84
N GLN A 298 -3.82 7.68 0.21
CA GLN A 298 -2.70 8.64 0.24
C GLN A 298 -1.63 8.33 -0.83
N GLU A 299 -1.41 7.06 -1.11
CA GLU A 299 -0.44 6.57 -2.11
C GLU A 299 -0.93 6.69 -3.55
N ALA A 300 -2.21 7.04 -3.75
CA ALA A 300 -2.80 7.10 -5.08
C ALA A 300 -2.39 8.38 -5.83
N ALA A 301 -1.46 8.23 -6.77
CA ALA A 301 -1.06 9.28 -7.71
C ALA A 301 -2.05 9.39 -8.88
N TYR A 302 -3.33 9.64 -8.62
CA TYR A 302 -4.33 9.80 -9.68
C TYR A 302 -4.37 11.24 -10.20
N PRO A 303 -4.60 11.44 -11.52
CA PRO A 303 -4.88 12.75 -12.07
C PRO A 303 -6.04 13.41 -11.33
N ARG A 304 -5.86 14.67 -10.94
CA ARG A 304 -6.91 15.51 -10.36
C ARG A 304 -7.39 16.50 -11.41
N PHE A 305 -8.68 16.44 -11.72
CA PHE A 305 -9.32 17.36 -12.65
C PHE A 305 -10.29 18.28 -11.90
N LEU A 306 -10.52 19.47 -12.44
CA LEU A 306 -11.53 20.40 -11.92
C LEU A 306 -12.94 20.02 -12.40
N SER A 307 -13.05 19.40 -13.58
CA SER A 307 -14.31 18.88 -14.10
C SER A 307 -14.88 17.79 -13.17
N PRO A 308 -16.20 17.61 -13.10
CA PRO A 308 -16.83 16.62 -12.23
C PRO A 308 -16.53 15.17 -12.64
N LEU A 309 -16.53 14.28 -11.65
CA LEU A 309 -16.60 12.84 -11.87
C LEU A 309 -17.95 12.47 -12.49
N TRP A 310 -17.93 11.69 -13.56
CA TRP A 310 -19.14 11.15 -14.16
C TRP A 310 -19.78 10.09 -13.24
N THR A 311 -21.07 10.24 -12.99
CA THR A 311 -21.82 9.40 -12.03
C THR A 311 -22.68 8.33 -12.68
N GLY A 312 -22.63 8.19 -14.01
CA GLY A 312 -23.53 7.32 -14.77
C GLY A 312 -24.74 8.05 -15.38
N SER A 313 -24.81 9.38 -15.25
CA SER A 313 -25.88 10.18 -15.87
C SER A 313 -25.80 10.17 -17.41
N PRO A 314 -26.91 10.34 -18.16
CA PRO A 314 -26.86 10.48 -19.61
C PRO A 314 -25.89 11.58 -20.06
N LEU A 315 -25.00 11.26 -21.01
CA LEU A 315 -23.97 12.18 -21.50
C LEU A 315 -24.48 13.15 -22.58
N SER A 316 -25.52 12.80 -23.35
CA SER A 316 -26.01 13.62 -24.47
C SER A 316 -24.86 14.05 -25.40
N HIS A 317 -24.62 15.35 -25.59
CA HIS A 317 -23.51 15.89 -26.40
C HIS A 317 -22.22 16.20 -25.60
N GLN A 318 -22.13 15.76 -24.34
CA GLN A 318 -20.96 16.02 -23.50
C GLN A 318 -19.75 15.18 -23.94
N THR A 319 -18.57 15.67 -23.57
CA THR A 319 -17.30 14.97 -23.71
C THR A 319 -16.89 14.34 -22.39
N LEU A 320 -16.74 13.01 -22.38
CA LEU A 320 -16.28 12.23 -21.23
C LEU A 320 -14.81 11.83 -21.42
N LEU A 321 -13.96 12.22 -20.47
CA LEU A 321 -12.59 11.71 -20.36
C LEU A 321 -12.56 10.44 -19.51
N ILE A 322 -12.20 9.31 -20.11
CA ILE A 322 -11.85 8.08 -19.41
C ILE A 322 -10.33 8.00 -19.35
N TYR A 323 -9.76 7.74 -18.18
CA TYR A 323 -8.31 7.62 -18.04
C TYR A 323 -7.93 6.32 -17.33
N ALA A 324 -6.95 5.62 -17.91
CA ALA A 324 -6.30 4.50 -17.25
C ALA A 324 -5.49 5.01 -16.06
N GLU A 325 -5.82 4.51 -14.87
CA GLU A 325 -5.19 4.92 -13.63
C GLU A 325 -4.35 3.81 -12.96
N GLN A 326 -4.36 2.60 -13.53
CA GLN A 326 -3.69 1.41 -12.99
C GLN A 326 -2.73 0.79 -14.02
N GLY A 327 -2.40 -0.50 -13.88
CA GLY A 327 -1.42 -1.18 -14.72
C GLY A 327 -1.94 -1.50 -16.13
N LEU A 328 -1.02 -1.92 -17.00
CA LEU A 328 -1.33 -2.30 -18.39
C LEU A 328 -2.39 -3.43 -18.48
N GLY A 329 -2.30 -4.43 -17.59
CA GLY A 329 -3.28 -5.52 -17.53
C GLY A 329 -4.68 -5.04 -17.15
N ASP A 330 -4.77 -4.12 -16.19
CA ASP A 330 -6.02 -3.46 -15.81
C ASP A 330 -6.61 -2.70 -16.99
N THR A 331 -5.78 -1.90 -17.68
CA THR A 331 -6.21 -1.18 -18.88
C THR A 331 -6.76 -2.12 -19.96
N ILE A 332 -6.03 -3.19 -20.29
CA ILE A 332 -6.44 -4.19 -21.29
C ILE A 332 -7.73 -4.90 -20.88
N GLN A 333 -7.90 -5.21 -19.60
CA GLN A 333 -9.11 -5.88 -19.14
C GLN A 333 -10.32 -4.94 -19.22
N PHE A 334 -10.21 -3.72 -18.71
CA PHE A 334 -11.36 -2.82 -18.54
C PHE A 334 -11.69 -1.98 -19.77
N VAL A 335 -10.82 -1.90 -20.78
CA VAL A 335 -11.18 -1.27 -22.06
C VAL A 335 -12.37 -1.97 -22.75
N ARG A 336 -12.71 -3.20 -22.36
CA ARG A 336 -13.91 -3.93 -22.82
C ARG A 336 -15.23 -3.19 -22.62
N TYR A 337 -15.28 -2.24 -21.69
CA TYR A 337 -16.47 -1.43 -21.43
C TYR A 337 -16.62 -0.27 -22.41
N LEU A 338 -15.55 0.10 -23.13
CA LEU A 338 -15.55 1.23 -24.05
C LEU A 338 -16.62 1.10 -25.17
N PRO A 339 -16.78 -0.05 -25.86
CA PRO A 339 -17.85 -0.22 -26.84
C PRO A 339 -19.25 -0.10 -26.23
N LEU A 340 -19.47 -0.69 -25.04
CA LEU A 340 -20.77 -0.61 -24.36
C LEU A 340 -21.15 0.83 -24.01
N LEU A 341 -20.17 1.61 -23.55
CA LEU A 341 -20.36 3.00 -23.22
C LEU A 341 -20.64 3.84 -24.47
N ALA A 342 -19.90 3.60 -25.55
CA ALA A 342 -20.09 4.29 -26.83
C ALA A 342 -21.46 3.97 -27.46
N GLU A 343 -21.94 2.74 -27.31
CA GLU A 343 -23.27 2.30 -27.75
C GLU A 343 -24.38 2.93 -26.90
N ALA A 344 -24.21 2.99 -25.58
CA ALA A 344 -25.18 3.60 -24.67
C ALA A 344 -25.28 5.14 -24.82
N HIS A 345 -24.21 5.79 -25.32
CA HIS A 345 -24.13 7.24 -25.47
C HIS A 345 -23.65 7.65 -26.87
N PRO A 346 -24.44 7.40 -27.93
CA PRO A 346 -23.99 7.60 -29.32
C PRO A 346 -23.74 9.07 -29.70
N GLN A 347 -24.28 10.02 -28.94
CA GLN A 347 -24.10 11.46 -29.18
C GLN A 347 -22.91 12.06 -28.41
N ALA A 348 -22.37 11.33 -27.43
CA ALA A 348 -21.32 11.82 -26.56
C ALA A 348 -19.94 11.62 -27.21
N GLN A 349 -19.00 12.50 -26.93
CA GLN A 349 -17.60 12.29 -27.29
C GLN A 349 -16.90 11.58 -26.14
N ILE A 350 -16.16 10.51 -26.42
CA ILE A 350 -15.45 9.74 -25.40
C ILE A 350 -13.95 9.80 -25.71
N CYS A 351 -13.17 10.33 -24.78
CA CYS A 351 -11.71 10.34 -24.88
C CYS A 351 -11.13 9.29 -23.92
N LEU A 352 -10.49 8.25 -24.43
CA LEU A 352 -9.71 7.30 -23.64
C LEU A 352 -8.24 7.74 -23.59
N ARG A 353 -7.77 8.14 -22.42
CA ARG A 353 -6.36 8.37 -22.12
C ARG A 353 -5.74 7.12 -21.50
N CYS A 354 -4.76 6.52 -22.15
CA CYS A 354 -4.14 5.26 -21.71
C CYS A 354 -2.62 5.29 -21.91
N GLN A 355 -1.94 4.24 -21.45
CA GLN A 355 -0.50 4.09 -21.61
C GLN A 355 -0.10 4.07 -23.09
N GLY A 356 0.95 4.80 -23.47
CA GLY A 356 1.38 5.00 -24.85
C GLY A 356 1.59 3.69 -25.62
N SER A 357 2.07 2.64 -24.94
CA SER A 357 2.27 1.31 -25.53
C SER A 357 0.98 0.57 -25.94
N LEU A 358 -0.20 1.05 -25.52
CA LEU A 358 -1.51 0.50 -25.85
C LEU A 358 -2.27 1.32 -26.91
N VAL A 359 -1.87 2.57 -27.15
CA VAL A 359 -2.62 3.53 -27.98
C VAL A 359 -2.88 3.00 -29.38
N GLU A 360 -1.84 2.49 -30.05
CA GLU A 360 -1.94 1.98 -31.43
C GLU A 360 -2.89 0.77 -31.52
N LEU A 361 -2.75 -0.19 -30.59
CA LEU A 361 -3.60 -1.37 -30.54
C LEU A 361 -5.07 -1.00 -30.33
N PHE A 362 -5.34 -0.09 -29.39
CA PHE A 362 -6.71 0.33 -29.07
C PHE A 362 -7.35 1.16 -30.19
N ARG A 363 -6.62 2.08 -30.82
CA ARG A 363 -7.15 2.88 -31.94
C ARG A 363 -7.69 1.99 -33.06
N GLY A 364 -6.98 0.92 -33.39
CA GLY A 364 -7.44 0.06 -34.46
C GLY A 364 -8.47 -1.01 -34.00
N CYS A 365 -8.49 -1.41 -32.72
CA CYS A 365 -9.53 -2.34 -32.21
C CYS A 365 -10.86 -1.63 -31.93
N PHE A 366 -10.84 -0.32 -31.69
CA PHE A 366 -12.02 0.49 -31.41
C PHE A 366 -12.18 1.65 -32.41
N PRO A 367 -12.41 1.39 -33.71
CA PRO A 367 -12.58 2.43 -34.74
C PRO A 367 -13.98 3.08 -34.66
N LEU A 368 -14.34 3.57 -33.47
CA LEU A 368 -15.65 4.17 -33.18
C LEU A 368 -15.57 5.69 -33.44
N PRO A 369 -16.44 6.28 -34.28
CA PRO A 369 -16.35 7.69 -34.67
C PRO A 369 -16.35 8.68 -33.49
N GLN A 370 -17.05 8.34 -32.41
CA GLN A 370 -17.16 9.17 -31.21
C GLN A 370 -16.09 8.87 -30.14
N VAL A 371 -15.17 7.94 -30.40
CA VAL A 371 -14.11 7.57 -29.46
C VAL A 371 -12.75 8.05 -29.97
N GLN A 372 -12.07 8.83 -29.15
CA GLN A 372 -10.69 9.21 -29.36
C GLN A 372 -9.79 8.49 -28.35
N VAL A 373 -8.73 7.83 -28.80
CA VAL A 373 -7.71 7.23 -27.92
C VAL A 373 -6.44 8.06 -27.96
N ILE A 374 -5.94 8.48 -26.80
CA ILE A 374 -4.73 9.30 -26.63
C ILE A 374 -3.76 8.68 -25.62
N SER A 375 -2.48 9.04 -25.74
CA SER A 375 -1.42 8.70 -24.80
C SER A 375 -1.56 9.49 -23.50
N GLU A 376 -1.03 8.97 -22.39
CA GLU A 376 -0.91 9.69 -21.13
C GLU A 376 -0.01 10.94 -21.24
N THR A 377 0.86 10.99 -22.25
CA THR A 377 1.75 12.11 -22.55
C THR A 377 1.14 13.15 -23.50
N ASP A 378 0.02 12.82 -24.16
CA ASP A 378 -0.62 13.73 -25.11
C ASP A 378 -1.34 14.87 -24.38
N PRO A 379 -1.48 16.05 -25.01
CA PRO A 379 -2.29 17.12 -24.46
C PRO A 379 -3.74 16.68 -24.30
N LEU A 380 -4.35 17.01 -23.16
CA LEU A 380 -5.75 16.68 -22.89
C LEU A 380 -6.67 17.53 -23.78
N PRO A 381 -7.71 16.93 -24.39
CA PRO A 381 -8.78 17.71 -25.02
C PRO A 381 -9.62 18.45 -23.97
N SER A 382 -10.51 19.33 -24.40
CA SER A 382 -11.56 19.85 -23.51
C SER A 382 -12.55 18.72 -23.19
N PHE A 383 -12.95 18.59 -21.92
CA PHE A 383 -13.93 17.59 -21.48
C PHE A 383 -14.84 18.15 -20.38
N ASP A 384 -16.09 17.69 -20.36
CA ASP A 384 -17.13 18.15 -19.44
C ASP A 384 -17.12 17.34 -18.13
N CYS A 385 -16.79 16.05 -18.20
CA CYS A 385 -16.67 15.17 -17.04
C CYS A 385 -15.60 14.10 -17.26
N HIS A 386 -15.20 13.43 -16.18
CA HIS A 386 -14.16 12.38 -16.25
C HIS A 386 -14.50 11.14 -15.43
N LEU A 387 -13.87 10.02 -15.73
CA LEU A 387 -13.98 8.78 -14.97
C LEU A 387 -12.67 7.96 -15.04
N PRO A 388 -12.15 7.46 -13.90
CA PRO A 388 -11.12 6.42 -13.92
C PRO A 388 -11.64 5.16 -14.62
N LEU A 389 -10.82 4.50 -15.42
CA LEU A 389 -11.23 3.35 -16.22
C LEU A 389 -11.81 2.21 -15.36
N LEU A 390 -11.21 1.92 -14.19
CA LEU A 390 -11.68 0.85 -13.30
C LEU A 390 -12.93 1.22 -12.49
N SER A 391 -13.47 2.43 -12.66
CA SER A 391 -14.76 2.81 -12.09
C SER A 391 -15.94 2.45 -13.01
N LEU A 392 -15.69 2.09 -14.29
CA LEU A 392 -16.75 1.67 -15.22
C LEU A 392 -17.59 0.48 -14.74
N PRO A 393 -17.03 -0.60 -14.15
CA PRO A 393 -17.81 -1.72 -13.65
C PRO A 393 -18.86 -1.28 -12.62
N GLN A 394 -18.47 -0.38 -11.72
CA GLN A 394 -19.36 0.18 -10.70
C GLN A 394 -20.47 1.01 -11.35
N ARG A 395 -20.12 1.91 -12.28
CA ARG A 395 -21.10 2.80 -12.95
C ARG A 395 -22.10 2.05 -13.83
N LEU A 396 -21.68 0.92 -14.38
CA LEU A 396 -22.51 0.08 -15.24
C LEU A 396 -23.16 -1.09 -14.50
N GLY A 397 -23.06 -1.16 -13.16
CA GLY A 397 -23.71 -2.19 -12.35
C GLY A 397 -23.23 -3.62 -12.67
N THR A 398 -21.93 -3.79 -12.92
CA THR A 398 -21.36 -5.12 -13.23
C THR A 398 -21.47 -6.04 -12.01
N THR A 399 -22.19 -7.14 -12.19
CA THR A 399 -22.24 -8.30 -11.30
C THR A 399 -21.37 -9.42 -11.87
N LEU A 400 -21.21 -10.53 -11.16
CA LEU A 400 -20.43 -11.67 -11.67
C LEU A 400 -21.06 -12.23 -12.96
N GLU A 401 -22.39 -12.20 -13.05
CA GLU A 401 -23.19 -12.71 -14.16
C GLU A 401 -23.23 -11.74 -15.36
N THR A 402 -23.02 -10.45 -15.12
CA THR A 402 -23.13 -9.39 -16.15
C THR A 402 -21.78 -8.87 -16.64
N ILE A 403 -20.68 -9.56 -16.34
CA ILE A 403 -19.35 -9.24 -16.90
C ILE A 403 -19.44 -9.18 -18.44
N PRO A 404 -18.94 -8.12 -19.10
CA PRO A 404 -18.86 -8.06 -20.56
C PRO A 404 -17.85 -9.07 -21.08
N ALA A 405 -18.29 -10.31 -21.28
CA ALA A 405 -17.41 -11.44 -21.56
C ALA A 405 -17.30 -11.77 -23.06
N ARG A 406 -17.76 -10.87 -23.94
CA ARG A 406 -17.63 -11.04 -25.40
C ARG A 406 -16.16 -10.90 -25.81
N ILE A 407 -15.59 -12.00 -26.27
CA ILE A 407 -14.24 -12.11 -26.82
C ILE A 407 -14.30 -12.60 -28.27
N PRO A 408 -13.34 -12.22 -29.13
CA PRO A 408 -12.29 -11.24 -28.88
C PRO A 408 -12.83 -9.80 -28.89
N TYR A 409 -12.25 -8.95 -28.04
CA TYR A 409 -12.44 -7.48 -28.11
C TYR A 409 -11.13 -6.74 -28.44
N LEU A 410 -10.01 -7.48 -28.52
CA LEU A 410 -8.76 -7.03 -29.13
C LEU A 410 -8.38 -8.03 -30.23
N VAL A 411 -7.92 -7.55 -31.38
CA VAL A 411 -7.61 -8.42 -32.53
C VAL A 411 -6.29 -8.02 -33.17
N TYR A 412 -5.59 -8.99 -33.76
CA TYR A 412 -4.43 -8.77 -34.61
C TYR A 412 -4.50 -9.72 -35.83
N PRO A 413 -4.23 -9.25 -37.06
CA PRO A 413 -3.92 -7.87 -37.44
C PRO A 413 -5.12 -6.94 -37.20
N VAL A 414 -4.83 -5.67 -36.95
CA VAL A 414 -5.86 -4.69 -36.59
C VAL A 414 -6.54 -4.18 -37.86
N HIS A 415 -7.87 -4.28 -37.96
CA HIS A 415 -8.62 -3.88 -39.15
C HIS A 415 -9.29 -2.52 -38.96
N ALA A 416 -8.59 -1.44 -39.31
CA ALA A 416 -9.20 -0.12 -39.38
C ALA A 416 -9.91 0.07 -40.73
N GLY A 417 -11.20 -0.30 -40.83
CA GLY A 417 -12.22 0.27 -41.73
C GLY A 417 -11.88 0.60 -43.21
N GLY A 418 -10.88 -0.01 -43.83
CA GLY A 418 -10.39 0.30 -45.18
C GLY A 418 -9.59 -0.87 -45.78
N PRO A 419 -9.18 -0.81 -47.08
CA PRO A 419 -8.61 -1.95 -47.78
C PRO A 419 -7.44 -2.53 -47.00
N GLN A 420 -7.35 -3.86 -47.00
CA GLN A 420 -6.32 -4.68 -46.33
C GLN A 420 -4.94 -4.03 -46.44
N ILE A 421 -4.60 -3.17 -45.50
CA ILE A 421 -3.22 -2.92 -45.16
C ILE A 421 -3.03 -3.89 -44.00
N PRO A 422 -2.54 -5.13 -44.25
CA PRO A 422 -1.88 -5.81 -43.16
C PRO A 422 -0.89 -4.79 -42.62
N LEU A 423 -0.89 -4.52 -41.30
CA LEU A 423 0.32 -4.02 -40.66
C LEU A 423 1.35 -5.11 -40.97
N SER A 424 1.95 -5.01 -42.15
CA SER A 424 2.63 -6.12 -42.79
C SER A 424 3.70 -6.56 -41.82
N LEU A 425 3.89 -7.85 -41.57
CA LEU A 425 5.03 -8.31 -40.78
C LEU A 425 6.39 -8.01 -41.47
N SER A 426 6.39 -7.21 -42.55
CA SER A 426 7.56 -6.87 -43.37
C SER A 426 8.61 -6.00 -42.66
N TRP A 427 8.38 -5.54 -41.43
CA TRP A 427 9.27 -4.62 -40.70
C TRP A 427 10.10 -5.24 -39.57
N ARG A 428 10.27 -6.58 -39.53
CA ARG A 428 11.25 -7.20 -38.63
C ARG A 428 12.00 -8.33 -39.32
N GLU A 429 13.02 -7.96 -40.08
CA GLU A 429 14.04 -8.87 -40.63
C GLU A 429 14.65 -9.78 -39.52
N ASP A 430 14.57 -9.36 -38.24
CA ASP A 430 15.08 -10.07 -37.06
C ASP A 430 14.01 -10.88 -36.27
N TRP A 431 12.80 -11.08 -36.83
CA TRP A 431 11.77 -11.91 -36.19
C TRP A 431 12.05 -13.40 -36.46
N PRO A 432 12.26 -14.23 -35.43
CA PRO A 432 12.56 -15.64 -35.64
C PRO A 432 11.36 -16.39 -36.24
N GLU A 433 11.63 -17.28 -37.20
CA GLU A 433 10.61 -18.17 -37.75
C GLU A 433 10.13 -19.16 -36.67
N LEU A 434 8.81 -19.16 -36.43
CA LEU A 434 8.17 -20.13 -35.56
C LEU A 434 7.81 -21.39 -36.34
N SER A 435 7.91 -22.54 -35.69
CA SER A 435 7.68 -23.84 -36.28
C SER A 435 6.23 -24.00 -36.76
N GLN A 436 6.09 -24.55 -37.96
CA GLN A 436 4.80 -24.97 -38.53
C GLN A 436 4.36 -26.34 -37.99
N GLU A 437 5.31 -27.17 -37.52
CA GLU A 437 5.08 -28.57 -37.13
C GLU A 437 4.91 -28.76 -35.62
N ARG A 438 5.50 -27.88 -34.82
CA ARG A 438 5.41 -27.93 -33.35
C ARG A 438 4.32 -27.00 -32.82
N MET A 439 3.72 -27.38 -31.69
CA MET A 439 2.83 -26.52 -30.93
C MET A 439 3.61 -25.35 -30.35
N LYS A 440 3.22 -24.11 -30.66
CA LYS A 440 3.90 -22.89 -30.20
C LYS A 440 3.30 -22.41 -28.88
N VAL A 441 4.09 -22.43 -27.82
CA VAL A 441 3.65 -22.05 -26.47
C VAL A 441 4.43 -20.83 -25.98
N GLY A 442 3.71 -19.73 -25.74
CA GLY A 442 4.26 -18.51 -25.17
C GLY A 442 4.42 -18.60 -23.66
N LEU A 443 5.52 -18.09 -23.11
CA LEU A 443 5.84 -18.09 -21.68
C LEU A 443 6.02 -16.67 -21.13
N VAL A 444 5.39 -16.40 -19.98
CA VAL A 444 5.63 -15.22 -19.15
C VAL A 444 5.65 -15.67 -17.69
N TRP A 445 6.78 -15.52 -17.00
CA TRP A 445 6.99 -16.14 -15.70
C TRP A 445 7.14 -15.13 -14.57
N ALA A 446 7.43 -13.87 -14.89
CA ALA A 446 7.66 -12.84 -13.90
C ALA A 446 6.88 -11.55 -14.20
N SER A 447 6.54 -10.84 -13.13
CA SER A 447 6.13 -9.44 -13.21
C SER A 447 7.31 -8.52 -12.91
N GLY A 448 7.42 -7.40 -13.64
CA GLY A 448 8.56 -6.49 -13.51
C GLY A 448 8.60 -5.70 -12.20
N ARG A 449 9.78 -5.11 -11.89
CA ARG A 449 10.02 -4.28 -10.69
C ARG A 449 9.08 -3.08 -10.58
N ARG A 450 8.74 -2.78 -9.33
CA ARG A 450 8.07 -1.54 -8.90
C ARG A 450 9.00 -0.76 -7.98
N ALA A 451 8.76 0.55 -7.87
CA ALA A 451 9.56 1.43 -7.01
C ALA A 451 9.40 1.12 -5.51
N HIS A 452 8.25 0.59 -5.08
CA HIS A 452 7.97 0.32 -3.67
C HIS A 452 8.34 -1.12 -3.26
N PRO A 453 9.08 -1.34 -2.15
CA PRO A 453 9.51 -2.68 -1.71
C PRO A 453 8.37 -3.67 -1.47
N GLU A 454 7.27 -3.25 -0.83
CA GLU A 454 6.12 -4.12 -0.59
C GLU A 454 5.44 -4.56 -1.90
N LEU A 455 5.41 -3.68 -2.91
CA LEU A 455 4.90 -4.04 -4.24
C LEU A 455 5.79 -5.09 -4.90
N ASN A 456 7.10 -5.04 -4.65
CA ASN A 456 8.04 -6.06 -5.11
C ASN A 456 7.84 -7.41 -4.39
N ARG A 457 7.44 -7.42 -3.10
CA ARG A 457 7.02 -8.66 -2.42
C ARG A 457 5.85 -9.31 -3.16
N VAL A 458 4.80 -8.55 -3.47
CA VAL A 458 3.65 -9.07 -4.22
C VAL A 458 4.06 -9.58 -5.62
N GLN A 459 4.89 -8.83 -6.35
CA GLN A 459 5.39 -9.28 -7.66
C GLN A 459 6.19 -10.59 -7.55
N ARG A 460 7.06 -10.72 -6.55
CA ARG A 460 7.84 -11.93 -6.29
C ARG A 460 6.91 -13.13 -6.00
N LEU A 461 5.94 -12.97 -5.10
CA LEU A 461 5.04 -14.06 -4.71
C LEU A 461 4.21 -14.60 -5.87
N LYS A 462 3.85 -13.75 -6.84
CA LYS A 462 3.13 -14.18 -8.05
C LYS A 462 4.02 -14.56 -9.24
N SER A 463 5.34 -14.43 -9.12
CA SER A 463 6.29 -14.82 -10.17
C SER A 463 6.75 -16.26 -9.95
N CYS A 464 6.81 -17.05 -11.02
CA CYS A 464 7.34 -18.40 -11.01
C CYS A 464 8.80 -18.35 -11.47
N PRO A 465 9.77 -18.93 -10.72
CA PRO A 465 11.15 -19.03 -11.17
C PRO A 465 11.28 -19.68 -12.54
N LEU A 466 12.03 -19.05 -13.45
CA LEU A 466 12.18 -19.50 -14.83
C LEU A 466 12.85 -20.87 -14.90
N ASP A 467 13.90 -21.06 -14.11
CA ASP A 467 14.63 -22.33 -14.00
C ASP A 467 13.68 -23.45 -13.57
N LEU A 468 12.83 -23.21 -12.57
CA LEU A 468 11.84 -24.16 -12.11
C LEU A 468 10.81 -24.47 -13.19
N LEU A 469 10.32 -23.44 -13.89
CA LEU A 469 9.36 -23.57 -14.99
C LEU A 469 9.92 -24.44 -16.11
N LEU A 470 11.13 -24.15 -16.59
CA LEU A 470 11.79 -24.89 -17.68
C LEU A 470 12.23 -26.30 -17.26
N GLN A 471 12.51 -26.54 -15.98
CA GLN A 471 12.80 -27.87 -15.45
C GLN A 471 11.58 -28.77 -15.33
N HIS A 472 10.36 -28.23 -15.35
CA HIS A 472 9.13 -29.03 -15.17
C HIS A 472 8.27 -29.10 -16.43
N LEU A 473 8.37 -28.11 -17.33
CA LEU A 473 7.61 -28.08 -18.56
C LEU A 473 8.45 -28.61 -19.73
N HIS A 474 8.07 -29.77 -20.26
CA HIS A 474 8.80 -30.46 -21.33
C HIS A 474 7.87 -30.99 -22.42
N GLY A 475 8.37 -31.04 -23.64
CA GLY A 475 7.67 -31.70 -24.73
C GLY A 475 8.44 -31.55 -26.05
N PRO A 476 8.87 -32.65 -26.71
CA PRO A 476 9.59 -32.55 -27.98
C PRO A 476 8.73 -31.96 -29.10
N SER A 477 7.41 -32.06 -28.98
CA SER A 477 6.42 -31.50 -29.91
C SER A 477 6.07 -30.03 -29.63
N ILE A 478 6.68 -29.39 -28.63
CA ILE A 478 6.45 -28.00 -28.26
C ILE A 478 7.63 -27.14 -28.70
N GLN A 479 7.35 -25.96 -29.25
CA GLN A 479 8.29 -24.86 -29.36
C GLN A 479 7.96 -23.81 -28.31
N TRP A 480 8.88 -23.61 -27.37
CA TRP A 480 8.75 -22.60 -26.33
C TRP A 480 9.15 -21.22 -26.85
N VAL A 481 8.35 -20.21 -26.51
CA VAL A 481 8.56 -18.82 -26.94
C VAL A 481 8.46 -17.91 -25.71
N SER A 482 9.52 -17.17 -25.39
CA SER A 482 9.48 -16.17 -24.32
C SER A 482 8.78 -14.90 -24.79
N LEU A 483 7.72 -14.51 -24.08
CA LEU A 483 7.03 -13.22 -24.24
C LEU A 483 7.38 -12.23 -23.11
N GLN A 484 8.33 -12.60 -22.23
CA GLN A 484 8.69 -11.83 -21.04
C GLN A 484 9.31 -10.48 -21.42
N VAL A 485 8.71 -9.39 -20.93
CA VAL A 485 9.27 -8.04 -21.04
C VAL A 485 9.80 -7.61 -19.67
N GLY A 486 10.97 -6.98 -19.66
CA GLY A 486 11.59 -6.45 -18.44
C GLY A 486 12.38 -7.48 -17.63
N GLU A 487 12.80 -7.08 -16.44
CA GLU A 487 13.63 -7.89 -15.55
C GLU A 487 12.85 -9.05 -14.90
N ASP A 488 13.57 -10.15 -14.64
CA ASP A 488 13.08 -11.30 -13.90
C ASP A 488 13.27 -11.11 -12.39
N LEU A 489 12.16 -10.99 -11.67
CA LEU A 489 12.10 -10.83 -10.22
C LEU A 489 11.89 -12.13 -9.44
N SER A 490 11.89 -13.28 -10.11
CA SER A 490 11.58 -14.56 -9.47
C SER A 490 12.64 -15.03 -8.46
N ALA A 491 13.84 -14.45 -8.47
CA ALA A 491 14.92 -14.78 -7.53
C ALA A 491 14.63 -14.25 -6.09
N PRO A 492 14.97 -15.00 -5.03
CA PRO A 492 14.94 -14.51 -3.65
C PRO A 492 15.85 -13.29 -3.45
N LEU A 493 15.47 -12.41 -2.50
CA LEU A 493 16.29 -11.26 -2.11
C LEU A 493 17.72 -11.72 -1.74
N GLY A 494 18.74 -11.10 -2.36
CA GLY A 494 20.15 -11.38 -2.08
C GLY A 494 20.79 -12.50 -2.93
N GLN A 495 20.06 -13.14 -3.84
CA GLN A 495 20.64 -14.07 -4.82
C GLN A 495 20.80 -13.38 -6.17
N SER A 496 21.96 -13.55 -6.82
CA SER A 496 22.15 -13.08 -8.19
C SER A 496 21.14 -13.78 -9.10
N PRO A 497 20.38 -13.05 -9.94
CA PRO A 497 19.49 -13.67 -10.90
C PRO A 497 20.30 -14.63 -11.78
N HIS A 498 19.79 -15.84 -12.00
CA HIS A 498 20.31 -16.68 -13.08
C HIS A 498 20.25 -15.86 -14.38
N PRO A 499 21.29 -15.86 -15.22
CA PRO A 499 21.24 -15.10 -16.46
C PRO A 499 20.14 -15.70 -17.35
N VAL A 500 18.99 -15.04 -17.41
CA VAL A 500 17.80 -15.45 -18.16
C VAL A 500 18.18 -15.94 -19.56
N GLY A 501 19.06 -15.21 -20.26
CA GLY A 501 19.52 -15.58 -21.59
C GLY A 501 20.16 -16.97 -21.67
N ALA A 502 20.98 -17.36 -20.69
CA ALA A 502 21.62 -18.67 -20.67
C ALA A 502 20.61 -19.80 -20.45
N LEU A 503 19.58 -19.57 -19.62
CA LEU A 503 18.48 -20.53 -19.45
C LEU A 503 17.64 -20.65 -20.73
N LEU A 504 17.31 -19.54 -21.38
CA LEU A 504 16.57 -19.57 -22.64
C LEU A 504 17.35 -20.33 -23.71
N GLU A 505 18.67 -20.11 -23.82
CA GLU A 505 19.55 -20.83 -24.74
C GLU A 505 19.62 -22.33 -24.41
N GLN A 506 19.86 -22.68 -23.14
CA GLN A 506 19.96 -24.06 -22.66
C GLN A 506 18.70 -24.88 -22.99
N TYR A 507 17.52 -24.29 -22.84
CA TYR A 507 16.23 -24.95 -23.07
C TYR A 507 15.64 -24.65 -24.45
N GLN A 508 16.42 -24.03 -25.36
CA GLN A 508 16.01 -23.72 -26.73
C GLN A 508 14.70 -22.92 -26.82
N VAL A 509 14.50 -21.98 -25.90
CA VAL A 509 13.34 -21.09 -25.87
C VAL A 509 13.58 -19.93 -26.82
N VAL A 510 12.67 -19.73 -27.77
CA VAL A 510 12.73 -18.59 -28.69
C VAL A 510 12.45 -17.31 -27.94
N GLU A 511 13.43 -16.42 -27.84
CA GLU A 511 13.27 -15.13 -27.19
C GLU A 511 12.56 -14.15 -28.12
N LEU A 512 11.43 -13.56 -27.71
CA LEU A 512 10.77 -12.45 -28.43
C LEU A 512 10.60 -11.18 -27.59
N GLY A 513 10.46 -11.31 -26.28
CA GLY A 513 10.08 -10.21 -25.39
C GLY A 513 10.98 -8.97 -25.45
N SER A 514 12.28 -9.15 -25.59
CA SER A 514 13.29 -8.08 -25.74
C SER A 514 13.08 -7.23 -26.99
N ARG A 515 12.35 -7.76 -27.98
CA ARG A 515 12.06 -7.07 -29.24
C ARG A 515 10.78 -6.24 -29.14
N PHE A 516 9.93 -6.41 -28.12
CA PHE A 516 8.64 -5.71 -28.05
C PHE A 516 8.83 -4.22 -27.74
N ARG A 517 8.22 -3.37 -28.57
CA ARG A 517 8.20 -1.91 -28.45
C ARG A 517 6.83 -1.40 -28.00
N SER A 518 5.78 -2.10 -28.40
CA SER A 518 4.39 -1.82 -27.99
C SER A 518 3.59 -3.11 -27.84
N PHE A 519 2.35 -3.00 -27.34
CA PHE A 519 1.44 -4.14 -27.27
C PHE A 519 0.95 -4.62 -28.64
N VAL A 520 1.20 -3.87 -29.72
CA VAL A 520 0.98 -4.37 -31.08
C VAL A 520 1.94 -5.52 -31.38
N ASP A 521 3.21 -5.42 -30.96
CA ASP A 521 4.19 -6.49 -31.14
C ASP A 521 3.83 -7.73 -30.30
N THR A 522 3.43 -7.50 -29.05
CA THR A 522 2.97 -8.59 -28.17
C THR A 522 1.74 -9.27 -28.74
N ALA A 523 0.77 -8.51 -29.28
CA ALA A 523 -0.41 -9.07 -29.94
C ALA A 523 -0.03 -9.84 -31.22
N ALA A 524 0.92 -9.33 -32.01
CA ALA A 524 1.43 -10.01 -33.20
C ALA A 524 2.12 -11.35 -32.86
N ALA A 525 2.87 -11.41 -31.76
CA ALA A 525 3.45 -12.66 -31.25
C ALA A 525 2.33 -13.62 -30.80
N VAL A 526 1.43 -13.15 -29.94
CA VAL A 526 0.31 -13.95 -29.40
C VAL A 526 -0.61 -14.48 -30.51
N ALA A 527 -0.80 -13.74 -31.60
CA ALA A 527 -1.57 -14.16 -32.77
C ALA A 527 -1.01 -15.44 -33.42
N GLN A 528 0.30 -15.65 -33.35
CA GLN A 528 1.00 -16.81 -33.92
C GLN A 528 1.09 -18.02 -32.99
N LEU A 529 0.69 -17.87 -31.72
CA LEU A 529 0.79 -18.93 -30.71
C LEU A 529 -0.50 -19.78 -30.64
N ASP A 530 -0.32 -21.04 -30.23
CA ASP A 530 -1.37 -22.02 -29.99
C ASP A 530 -1.87 -22.00 -28.53
N LEU A 531 -1.01 -21.54 -27.62
CA LEU A 531 -1.27 -21.39 -26.19
C LEU A 531 -0.32 -20.33 -25.60
N VAL A 532 -0.81 -19.58 -24.61
CA VAL A 532 0.02 -18.73 -23.74
C VAL A 532 -0.02 -19.29 -22.32
N ILE A 533 1.12 -19.48 -21.68
CA ILE A 533 1.23 -19.78 -20.25
C ILE A 533 1.87 -18.57 -19.59
N SER A 534 1.16 -17.94 -18.66
CA SER A 534 1.58 -16.69 -18.04
C SER A 534 1.32 -16.73 -16.55
N VAL A 535 2.17 -16.12 -15.73
CA VAL A 535 1.73 -15.62 -14.41
C VAL A 535 0.74 -14.46 -14.57
N ASP A 536 0.16 -13.95 -13.50
CA ASP A 536 -0.77 -12.82 -13.55
C ASP A 536 -0.09 -11.52 -14.06
N THR A 537 -0.20 -11.27 -15.37
CA THR A 537 0.42 -10.16 -16.11
C THR A 537 -0.50 -9.60 -17.21
N ALA A 538 -0.10 -8.45 -17.77
CA ALA A 538 -0.77 -7.84 -18.92
C ALA A 538 -0.86 -8.77 -20.15
N VAL A 539 0.09 -9.70 -20.33
CA VAL A 539 0.09 -10.65 -21.45
C VAL A 539 -1.02 -11.68 -21.29
N ALA A 540 -1.31 -12.13 -20.07
CA ALA A 540 -2.44 -13.01 -19.79
C ALA A 540 -3.78 -12.34 -20.19
N HIS A 541 -3.95 -11.07 -19.81
CA HIS A 541 -5.12 -10.28 -20.17
C HIS A 541 -5.22 -10.03 -21.68
N LEU A 542 -4.10 -9.74 -22.35
CA LEU A 542 -4.06 -9.56 -23.81
C LEU A 542 -4.48 -10.84 -24.54
N ALA A 543 -3.88 -11.97 -24.20
CA ALA A 543 -4.21 -13.26 -24.82
C ALA A 543 -5.69 -13.62 -24.62
N GLY A 544 -6.21 -13.45 -23.39
CA GLY A 544 -7.63 -13.64 -23.10
C GLY A 544 -8.53 -12.69 -23.88
N ALA A 545 -8.17 -11.40 -23.98
CA ALA A 545 -8.91 -10.40 -24.75
C ALA A 545 -8.93 -10.69 -26.26
N MET A 546 -7.89 -11.35 -26.77
CA MET A 546 -7.77 -11.82 -28.15
C MET A 546 -8.46 -13.16 -28.40
N GLY A 547 -9.09 -13.77 -27.39
CA GLY A 547 -9.71 -15.09 -27.52
C GLY A 547 -8.70 -16.22 -27.75
N LYS A 548 -7.43 -16.02 -27.36
CA LYS A 548 -6.40 -17.04 -27.46
C LYS A 548 -6.42 -17.96 -26.24
N PRO A 549 -6.21 -19.28 -26.40
CA PRO A 549 -6.02 -20.17 -25.28
C PRO A 549 -4.90 -19.66 -24.36
N VAL A 550 -5.21 -19.49 -23.08
CA VAL A 550 -4.28 -18.95 -22.09
C VAL A 550 -4.40 -19.67 -20.76
N TRP A 551 -3.28 -20.08 -20.19
CA TRP A 551 -3.21 -20.70 -18.87
C TRP A 551 -2.49 -19.77 -17.92
N VAL A 552 -3.13 -19.45 -16.80
CA VAL A 552 -2.61 -18.50 -15.82
C VAL A 552 -2.10 -19.25 -14.59
N LEU A 553 -0.82 -19.06 -14.28
CA LEU A 553 -0.18 -19.59 -13.07
C LEU A 553 -0.42 -18.59 -11.93
N LEU A 554 -1.14 -19.02 -10.89
CA LEU A 554 -1.58 -18.15 -9.81
C LEU A 554 -0.90 -18.50 -8.49
N PRO A 555 -0.45 -17.50 -7.71
CA PRO A 555 -0.04 -17.71 -6.33
C PRO A 555 -1.22 -18.17 -5.48
N PHE A 556 -0.92 -18.60 -4.24
CA PHE A 556 -1.94 -19.04 -3.29
C PHE A 556 -3.03 -17.97 -3.09
N ALA A 557 -2.63 -16.77 -2.64
CA ALA A 557 -3.50 -15.60 -2.62
C ALA A 557 -3.27 -14.78 -3.89
N ALA A 558 -4.19 -14.87 -4.85
CA ALA A 558 -4.10 -14.14 -6.12
C ALA A 558 -5.01 -12.91 -6.15
N ASP A 559 -4.81 -12.08 -7.17
CA ASP A 559 -5.67 -10.92 -7.43
C ASP A 559 -7.15 -11.32 -7.53
N TRP A 560 -8.00 -10.42 -7.06
CA TRP A 560 -9.44 -10.63 -6.89
C TRP A 560 -10.14 -11.03 -8.19
N ARG A 561 -9.60 -10.65 -9.36
CA ARG A 561 -10.16 -10.97 -10.69
C ARG A 561 -10.21 -12.46 -10.98
N TRP A 562 -9.36 -13.24 -10.32
CA TRP A 562 -9.26 -14.68 -10.51
C TRP A 562 -10.18 -15.47 -9.59
N LEU A 563 -10.87 -14.79 -8.66
CA LEU A 563 -11.77 -15.38 -7.66
C LEU A 563 -11.11 -16.54 -6.86
N LEU A 564 -11.90 -17.31 -6.13
CA LEU A 564 -11.46 -18.54 -5.45
C LEU A 564 -12.18 -19.78 -5.98
N HIS A 565 -11.55 -20.95 -5.74
CA HIS A 565 -12.13 -22.28 -5.94
C HIS A 565 -12.65 -22.56 -7.37
N ARG A 566 -11.92 -22.08 -8.37
CA ARG A 566 -12.23 -22.31 -9.79
C ARG A 566 -10.98 -22.40 -10.65
N GLU A 567 -11.11 -23.08 -11.77
CA GLU A 567 -10.04 -23.24 -12.78
C GLU A 567 -10.34 -22.46 -14.08
N ASP A 568 -11.45 -21.76 -14.17
CA ASP A 568 -11.85 -20.95 -15.33
C ASP A 568 -11.93 -19.46 -14.96
N SER A 569 -12.11 -18.58 -15.95
CA SER A 569 -12.25 -17.14 -15.75
C SER A 569 -13.55 -16.59 -16.33
N PRO A 570 -14.45 -16.00 -15.51
CA PRO A 570 -15.63 -15.27 -15.99
C PRO A 570 -15.28 -14.08 -16.88
N TRP A 571 -14.08 -13.52 -16.71
CA TRP A 571 -13.59 -12.41 -17.51
C TRP A 571 -13.14 -12.84 -18.91
N TYR A 572 -12.81 -14.12 -19.10
CA TYR A 572 -12.27 -14.69 -20.33
C TYR A 572 -12.82 -16.12 -20.57
N PRO A 573 -14.15 -16.27 -20.72
CA PRO A 573 -14.79 -17.57 -20.75
C PRO A 573 -14.33 -18.41 -21.94
N GLY A 574 -14.13 -19.72 -21.72
CA GLY A 574 -13.80 -20.70 -22.77
C GLY A 574 -12.37 -20.66 -23.30
N VAL A 575 -11.59 -19.62 -23.00
CA VAL A 575 -10.20 -19.48 -23.49
C VAL A 575 -9.17 -19.50 -22.37
N MET A 576 -9.56 -19.16 -21.14
CA MET A 576 -8.64 -19.09 -20.01
C MET A 576 -8.81 -20.24 -19.02
N ARG A 577 -7.68 -20.85 -18.61
CA ARG A 577 -7.60 -21.81 -17.51
C ARG A 577 -6.67 -21.31 -16.41
N LEU A 578 -6.98 -21.54 -15.14
CA LEU A 578 -6.25 -21.08 -13.98
C LEU A 578 -5.59 -22.26 -13.26
N PHE A 579 -4.32 -22.14 -12.92
CA PHE A 579 -3.56 -23.11 -12.14
C PHE A 579 -3.03 -22.44 -10.88
N ARG A 580 -3.69 -22.68 -9.75
CA ARG A 580 -3.42 -22.02 -8.48
C ARG A 580 -2.58 -22.88 -7.54
N GLN A 581 -1.69 -22.27 -6.78
CA GLN A 581 -1.01 -22.94 -5.66
C GLN A 581 -2.02 -23.44 -4.61
N ASN A 582 -1.82 -24.66 -4.10
CA ASN A 582 -2.63 -25.19 -3.00
C ASN A 582 -2.14 -24.70 -1.63
N THR A 583 -0.84 -24.42 -1.53
CA THR A 583 -0.17 -23.84 -0.36
C THR A 583 0.80 -22.76 -0.83
N PRO A 584 1.05 -21.70 -0.05
CA PRO A 584 1.99 -20.65 -0.43
C PRO A 584 3.34 -21.21 -0.88
N GLY A 585 3.80 -20.79 -2.06
CA GLY A 585 5.10 -21.17 -2.62
C GLY A 585 5.15 -22.50 -3.39
N ASP A 586 4.05 -23.25 -3.49
CA ASP A 586 4.00 -24.53 -4.22
C ASP A 586 3.92 -24.35 -5.75
N TRP A 587 4.98 -23.80 -6.34
CA TRP A 587 5.10 -23.69 -7.80
C TRP A 587 5.31 -25.05 -8.47
N VAL A 588 5.98 -25.99 -7.81
CA VAL A 588 6.21 -27.34 -8.35
C VAL A 588 4.89 -28.08 -8.56
N GLY A 589 3.98 -28.05 -7.58
CA GLY A 589 2.66 -28.67 -7.70
C GLY A 589 1.82 -28.05 -8.81
N VAL A 590 1.89 -26.73 -8.99
CA VAL A 590 1.28 -26.02 -10.12
C VAL A 590 1.85 -26.52 -11.45
N LEU A 591 3.18 -26.53 -11.61
CA LEU A 591 3.83 -26.91 -12.86
C LEU A 591 3.59 -28.37 -13.24
N ARG A 592 3.48 -29.30 -12.27
CA ARG A 592 3.09 -30.69 -12.55
C ARG A 592 1.69 -30.79 -13.16
N ARG A 593 0.72 -30.02 -12.64
CA ARG A 593 -0.65 -29.99 -13.20
C ARG A 593 -0.65 -29.37 -14.60
N VAL A 594 0.14 -28.33 -14.82
CA VAL A 594 0.32 -27.71 -16.14
C VAL A 594 0.92 -28.71 -17.13
N GLN A 595 1.98 -29.43 -16.76
CA GLN A 595 2.60 -30.45 -17.60
C GLN A 595 1.60 -31.56 -17.98
N ALA A 596 0.83 -32.08 -17.01
CA ALA A 596 -0.21 -33.08 -17.28
C ALA A 596 -1.26 -32.55 -18.28
N ALA A 597 -1.72 -31.31 -18.10
CA ALA A 597 -2.65 -30.68 -19.02
C ALA A 597 -2.05 -30.46 -20.43
N LEU A 598 -0.75 -30.14 -20.54
CA LEU A 598 -0.07 -30.04 -21.83
C LEU A 598 -0.06 -31.39 -22.55
N GLU A 599 0.26 -32.47 -21.85
CA GLU A 599 0.27 -33.81 -22.43
C GLU A 599 -1.11 -34.25 -22.91
N GLU A 600 -2.17 -33.96 -22.14
CA GLU A 600 -3.55 -34.21 -22.56
C GLU A 600 -3.89 -33.46 -23.85
N ARG A 601 -3.53 -32.16 -23.91
CA ARG A 601 -3.76 -31.31 -25.07
C ARG A 601 -3.02 -31.83 -26.31
N LEU A 602 -1.76 -32.28 -26.15
CA LEU A 602 -0.97 -32.84 -27.25
C LEU A 602 -1.53 -34.18 -27.77
N ARG A 603 -2.15 -35.00 -26.90
CA ARG A 603 -2.80 -36.25 -27.30
C ARG A 603 -4.17 -36.03 -27.97
N GLY A 604 -4.66 -34.79 -28.04
CA GLY A 604 -5.99 -34.48 -28.55
C GLY A 604 -7.12 -35.02 -27.67
N ILE A 605 -6.82 -35.35 -26.41
CA ILE A 605 -7.84 -35.76 -25.43
C ILE A 605 -8.59 -34.48 -25.04
N PRO A 606 -9.92 -34.40 -25.24
CA PRO A 606 -10.69 -33.28 -24.73
C PRO A 606 -10.47 -33.21 -23.21
N SER A 607 -9.99 -32.06 -22.71
CA SER A 607 -9.87 -31.83 -21.26
C SER A 607 -11.20 -32.22 -20.60
N GLN A 608 -11.16 -33.05 -19.55
CA GLN A 608 -12.37 -33.53 -18.87
C GLN A 608 -13.19 -32.41 -18.20
N ASP A 609 -12.75 -31.15 -18.28
CA ASP A 609 -13.39 -29.97 -17.70
C ASP A 609 -14.54 -29.38 -18.55
N ARG A 610 -15.40 -30.23 -19.14
CA ARG A 610 -16.75 -29.80 -19.56
C ARG A 610 -17.72 -29.90 -18.38
N ALA A 611 -17.53 -29.03 -17.39
CA ALA A 611 -18.55 -28.65 -16.41
C ALA A 611 -18.25 -27.19 -16.04
N CYS A 612 -19.03 -26.17 -16.39
CA CYS A 612 -20.43 -26.08 -16.77
C CYS A 612 -20.58 -25.02 -17.88
N SER A 613 -21.26 -25.37 -18.97
CA SER A 613 -21.81 -24.40 -19.90
C SER A 613 -23.33 -24.53 -19.91
N SER A 614 -23.98 -23.62 -19.16
CA SER A 614 -25.33 -23.05 -19.38
C SER A 614 -26.57 -23.90 -19.02
N PRO A 615 -27.72 -23.24 -18.72
CA PRO A 615 -28.01 -21.79 -18.81
C PRO A 615 -27.62 -21.00 -17.57
#